data_AF-A0A941PPK1-F1
#
_entry.id   AF-A0A941PPK1-F1
#
_cell.length_a   1.000
_cell.length_b   1.000
_cell.length_c   1.000
_cell.angle_alpha   90.00
_cell.angle_beta   90.00
_cell.angle_gamma   90.00
#
_symmetry.space_group_name_H-M   'P 1'
#
loop_
_entity.id
_entity.type
_entity.pdbx_description
1 polymer ?
#
loop_
_entity_poly.entity_id
_entity_poly.type
_entity_poly.pdbx_seq_one_letter_code
_entity_poly.pdbx_strand_id
1 'polypeptide(L)'
;MTTTVKLPPSLEQSLRRQCAVEGRSISELMRDALTAYLANVPQAPPSAWSLGADLFGRHGGPADLASARHAHAADVWQDKHARRRPR
;
A
#
# COMPACT_ATOMS: atom_id res chain seq x y z
N MET A 1 -20.02 7.17 10.80
CA MET A 1 -19.41 7.32 12.13
C MET A 1 -19.26 8.80 12.45
N THR A 2 -19.53 9.23 13.67
CA THR A 2 -19.40 10.63 14.11
C THR A 2 -18.19 10.80 15.02
N THR A 3 -17.50 11.93 14.90
CA THR A 3 -16.36 12.32 15.75
C THR A 3 -16.54 13.76 16.21
N THR A 4 -16.23 14.02 17.48
CA THR A 4 -16.36 15.36 18.08
C THR A 4 -14.95 15.89 18.38
N VAL A 5 -14.63 17.07 17.86
CA VAL A 5 -13.32 17.71 18.05
C VAL A 5 -13.54 19.11 18.62
N LYS A 6 -12.83 19.45 19.70
CA LYS A 6 -12.86 20.80 20.26
C LYS A 6 -11.93 21.70 19.45
N LEU A 7 -12.49 22.74 18.82
CA LEU A 7 -11.73 23.70 18.05
C LEU A 7 -11.30 24.90 18.90
N PRO A 8 -10.12 25.46 18.67
CA PRO A 8 -9.77 26.77 19.21
C PRO A 8 -10.78 27.84 18.73
N PRO A 9 -11.11 28.85 19.56
CA PRO A 9 -12.12 29.85 19.20
C PRO A 9 -11.83 30.62 17.90
N SER A 10 -10.56 30.92 17.63
CA SER A 10 -10.12 31.62 16.42
C SER A 10 -10.38 30.80 15.14
N LEU A 11 -10.16 29.48 15.21
CA LEU A 11 -10.39 28.57 14.10
C LEU A 11 -11.90 28.40 13.85
N GLU A 12 -12.69 28.23 14.90
CA GLU A 12 -14.15 28.13 14.78
C GLU A 12 -14.74 29.39 14.13
N GLN A 13 -14.30 30.57 14.54
CA GLN A 13 -14.79 31.83 13.99
C GLN A 13 -14.44 31.99 12.50
N SER A 14 -13.24 31.56 12.12
CA SER A 14 -12.79 31.57 10.72
C SER A 14 -13.63 30.61 9.86
N LEU A 15 -13.89 29.40 10.36
CA LEU A 15 -14.74 28.41 9.70
C LEU A 15 -16.17 28.93 9.52
N ARG A 16 -16.77 29.51 10.56
CA ARG A 16 -18.12 30.11 10.49
C ARG A 16 -18.20 31.22 9.45
N ARG A 17 -17.19 32.09 9.40
CA ARG A 17 -17.11 33.15 8.38
C ARG A 17 -17.06 32.57 6.97
N GLN A 18 -16.20 31.57 6.75
CA GLN A 18 -16.07 30.94 5.43
C GLN A 18 -17.36 30.23 5.01
N CYS A 19 -18.00 29.50 5.92
CA CYS A 19 -19.27 28.84 5.68
C CYS A 19 -20.38 29.84 5.31
N ALA A 20 -20.41 31.01 5.96
CA ALA A 20 -21.37 32.07 5.65
C ALA A 20 -21.15 32.68 4.25
N VAL A 21 -19.89 32.79 3.80
CA VAL A 21 -19.55 33.28 2.46
C VAL A 21 -19.88 32.25 1.38
N GLU A 22 -19.57 30.97 1.62
CA GLU A 22 -19.78 29.89 0.64
C GLU A 22 -21.21 29.34 0.64
N GLY A 23 -22.02 29.64 1.65
CA GLY A 23 -23.36 29.07 1.80
C GLY A 23 -23.36 27.57 2.14
N ARG A 24 -22.27 27.08 2.73
CA ARG A 24 -22.04 25.66 3.03
C ARG A 24 -22.11 25.39 4.53
N SER A 25 -22.41 24.14 4.90
CA SER A 25 -22.35 23.76 6.31
C SER A 25 -20.91 23.55 6.78
N ILE A 26 -20.65 23.79 8.08
CA ILE A 26 -19.35 23.52 8.71
C ILE A 26 -18.95 22.05 8.52
N SER A 27 -19.91 21.13 8.62
CA SER A 27 -19.66 19.70 8.47
C SER A 27 -19.21 19.31 7.06
N GLU A 28 -19.76 19.93 6.01
CA GLU A 28 -19.32 19.72 4.63
C GLU A 28 -17.92 20.27 4.39
N LEU A 29 -17.66 21.50 4.84
CA LEU A 29 -16.34 22.11 4.70
C LEU A 29 -15.27 21.30 5.46
N MET A 30 -15.57 20.85 6.67
CA MET A 30 -14.66 20.00 7.46
C MET A 30 -14.40 18.66 6.78
N ARG A 31 -15.41 18.03 6.17
CA ARG A 31 -15.24 16.76 5.45
C ARG A 31 -14.31 16.94 4.26
N ASP A 32 -14.54 17.95 3.45
CA ASP A 32 -13.73 18.22 2.25
C ASP A 32 -12.30 18.58 2.61
N ALA A 33 -12.11 19.43 3.62
CA ALA A 33 -10.79 19.80 4.12
C ALA A 33 -10.00 18.59 4.63
N LEU A 34 -10.65 17.68 5.37
CA LEU A 34 -10.03 16.45 5.87
C LEU A 34 -9.71 15.49 4.73
N THR A 35 -10.61 15.32 3.75
CA THR A 35 -10.35 14.50 2.57
C THR A 35 -9.16 15.02 1.77
N ALA A 36 -9.10 16.34 1.53
CA ALA A 36 -7.99 16.98 0.83
C ALA A 36 -6.67 16.85 1.60
N TYR A 37 -6.70 17.02 2.93
CA TYR A 37 -5.54 16.82 3.79
C TYR A 37 -5.00 15.39 3.65
N LEU A 38 -5.86 14.37 3.85
CA LEU A 38 -5.44 12.97 3.80
C LEU A 38 -4.93 12.53 2.43
N ALA A 39 -5.51 13.07 1.34
CA ALA A 39 -5.03 12.81 -0.02
C ALA A 39 -3.61 13.37 -0.24
N ASN A 40 -3.23 14.44 0.47
CA ASN A 40 -1.93 15.09 0.36
C ASN A 40 -0.92 14.62 1.41
N VAL A 41 -1.34 13.82 2.40
CA VAL A 41 -0.40 13.19 3.35
C VAL A 41 0.44 12.18 2.56
N PRO A 42 1.79 12.32 2.56
CA PRO A 42 2.66 11.33 1.95
C PRO A 42 2.32 9.96 2.53
N GLN A 43 1.83 9.07 1.67
CA GLN A 43 1.60 7.70 2.08
C GLN A 43 2.95 7.12 2.48
N ALA A 44 2.99 6.39 3.60
CA ALA A 44 4.17 5.64 3.95
C ALA A 44 4.58 4.78 2.74
N PRO A 45 5.89 4.69 2.44
CA PRO A 45 6.32 3.87 1.32
C PRO A 45 5.73 2.47 1.48
N PRO A 46 5.19 1.88 0.40
CA PRO A 46 4.60 0.55 0.46
C PRO A 46 5.61 -0.42 1.06
N SER A 47 5.16 -1.30 1.94
CA SER A 47 6.03 -2.30 2.55
C SER A 47 6.56 -3.26 1.47
N ALA A 48 7.69 -3.91 1.73
CA ALA A 48 8.22 -4.93 0.83
C ALA A 48 7.19 -6.03 0.52
N TRP A 49 6.32 -6.35 1.49
CA TRP A 49 5.22 -7.27 1.29
C TRP A 49 4.16 -6.73 0.33
N SER A 50 3.72 -5.47 0.50
CA SER A 50 2.70 -4.89 -0.38
C SER A 50 3.22 -4.69 -1.81
N LEU A 51 4.50 -4.37 -1.98
CA LEU A 51 5.14 -4.28 -3.29
C LEU A 51 5.19 -5.63 -4.03
N GLY A 52 5.33 -6.73 -3.30
CA GLY A 52 5.44 -8.07 -3.88
C GLY A 52 4.12 -8.84 -3.92
N ALA A 53 3.00 -8.27 -3.46
CA ALA A 53 1.73 -9.00 -3.30
C ALA A 53 1.26 -9.70 -4.60
N ASP A 54 1.44 -9.06 -5.75
CA ASP A 54 1.05 -9.61 -7.07
C ASP A 54 2.10 -10.57 -7.68
N LEU A 55 3.26 -10.70 -7.03
CA LEU A 55 4.39 -11.52 -7.46
C LEU A 55 4.53 -12.78 -6.60
N PHE A 56 4.24 -12.70 -5.31
CA PHE A 56 4.29 -13.85 -4.40
C PHE A 56 3.24 -14.89 -4.79
N GLY A 57 3.60 -16.17 -4.73
CA GLY A 57 2.67 -17.28 -4.99
C GLY A 57 2.32 -17.52 -6.48
N ARG A 58 2.82 -16.68 -7.41
CA ARG A 58 2.61 -16.89 -8.86
C ARG A 58 3.22 -18.20 -9.36
N HIS A 59 4.32 -18.63 -8.76
CA HIS A 59 5.02 -19.86 -9.11
C HIS A 59 5.17 -20.72 -7.85
N GLY A 60 4.76 -21.99 -7.97
CA GLY A 60 4.96 -22.99 -6.94
C GLY A 60 6.23 -23.80 -7.19
N GLY A 61 6.88 -24.22 -6.11
CA GLY A 61 8.01 -25.15 -6.15
C GLY A 61 7.94 -26.11 -4.96
N PRO A 62 8.86 -27.07 -4.89
CA PRO A 62 9.02 -27.95 -3.74
C PRO A 62 9.03 -27.18 -2.40
N ALA A 63 8.36 -27.71 -1.38
CA ALA A 63 8.24 -27.04 -0.07
C ALA A 63 9.59 -26.85 0.63
N ASP A 64 10.57 -27.69 0.30
CA ASP A 64 11.94 -27.66 0.78
C ASP A 64 12.86 -26.80 -0.09
N LEU A 65 12.37 -26.16 -1.16
CA LEU A 65 13.20 -25.46 -2.15
C LEU A 65 14.05 -24.33 -1.53
N ALA A 66 13.55 -23.68 -0.47
CA ALA A 66 14.33 -22.69 0.27
C ALA A 66 15.54 -23.32 0.98
N SER A 67 15.37 -24.50 1.58
CA SER A 67 16.40 -25.19 2.36
C SER A 67 17.32 -26.05 1.49
N ALA A 68 16.80 -26.67 0.44
CA ALA A 68 17.48 -27.59 -0.45
C ALA A 68 17.85 -26.97 -1.80
N ARG A 69 17.84 -25.63 -1.92
CA ARG A 69 18.04 -24.88 -3.18
C ARG A 69 19.22 -25.37 -4.03
N HIS A 70 20.34 -25.69 -3.38
CA HIS A 70 21.57 -26.10 -4.06
C HIS A 70 21.44 -27.48 -4.71
N ALA A 71 20.77 -28.43 -4.07
CA ALA A 71 20.53 -29.75 -4.62
C ALA A 71 19.61 -29.66 -5.83
N HIS A 72 18.44 -29.01 -5.67
CA HIS A 72 17.49 -28.77 -6.76
C HIS A 72 18.14 -28.07 -7.97
N ALA A 73 19.02 -27.09 -7.72
CA ALA A 73 19.76 -26.42 -8.80
C ALA A 73 20.71 -27.39 -9.52
N ALA A 74 21.48 -28.19 -8.78
CA ALA A 74 22.41 -29.15 -9.35
C ALA A 74 21.71 -30.17 -10.26
N ASP A 75 20.56 -30.70 -9.82
CA ASP A 75 19.75 -31.65 -10.59
C ASP A 75 19.27 -31.03 -11.91
N VAL A 76 18.73 -29.81 -11.87
CA VAL A 76 18.29 -29.08 -13.07
C VAL A 76 19.45 -28.84 -14.05
N TRP A 77 20.65 -28.53 -13.54
CA TRP A 77 21.84 -28.36 -14.37
C TRP A 77 22.28 -29.67 -15.01
N GLN A 78 22.31 -30.76 -14.25
CA GLN A 78 22.65 -32.09 -14.77
C GLN A 78 21.70 -32.52 -15.89
N ASP A 79 20.39 -32.36 -15.69
CA ASP A 79 19.37 -32.67 -16.71
C ASP A 79 19.56 -31.84 -17.98
N LYS A 80 19.93 -30.56 -17.84
CA LYS A 80 20.21 -29.69 -18.98
C LYS A 80 21.47 -30.15 -19.74
N HIS A 81 22.51 -30.56 -19.03
CA HIS A 81 23.74 -31.07 -19.64
C HIS A 81 23.51 -32.42 -20.34
N ALA A 82 22.72 -33.31 -19.74
CA ALA A 82 22.35 -34.60 -20.32
C ALA A 82 21.61 -34.42 -21.66
N ARG A 83 20.66 -33.48 -21.74
CA ARG A 83 19.93 -33.13 -22.97
C ARG A 83 20.79 -32.54 -24.09
N ARG A 84 21.97 -31.99 -23.75
CA ARG A 84 22.87 -31.32 -24.70
C ARG A 84 23.99 -32.20 -25.22
N ARG A 85 24.12 -33.44 -24.72
CA ARG A 85 25.12 -34.37 -25.24
C ARG A 85 24.64 -34.92 -26.59
N PRO A 86 25.33 -34.65 -27.71
CA PRO A 86 25.07 -35.36 -28.94
C PRO A 86 25.44 -36.83 -28.74
N ARG A 87 24.65 -37.69 -29.38
CA ARG A 87 24.73 -39.15 -29.28
C ARG A 87 26.00 -39.71 -29.91
#